data_AF-A0A4Y2B626-F1
#
_entry.id   AF-A0A4Y2B626-F1
#
_cell.length_a   1.000
_cell.length_b   1.000
_cell.length_c   1.000
_cell.angle_alpha   90.00
_cell.angle_beta   90.00
_cell.angle_gamma   90.00
#
_symmetry.space_group_name_H-M   'P 1'
#
loop_
_entity.id
_entity.type
_entity.pdbx_description
1 polymer ?
#
loop_
_entity_poly.entity_id
_entity_poly.type
_entity_poly.pdbx_seq_one_letter_code
_entity_poly.pdbx_strand_id
1 'polypeptide(L)'
;METRSNECIGYIFINAEIGPEGTCVRRFVIPAVNFRAIDYVDLIDWQTCNVTPPTVLRHIRSHELLKMIQDDVPMDGGDFIKFPSHTQALERIVKLVTEASRKRVGPQNRDGFIRDTLESRK
;
A
#
# COMPACT_ATOMS: atom_id res chain seq x y z
N MET A 1 -9.68 -13.40 32.06
CA MET A 1 -10.22 -13.89 30.78
C MET A 1 -9.75 -12.92 29.72
N GLU A 2 -8.66 -13.28 29.05
CA GLU A 2 -7.86 -12.40 28.21
C GLU A 2 -8.19 -12.73 26.75
N THR A 3 -9.01 -11.89 26.13
CA THR A 3 -9.44 -12.09 24.75
C THR A 3 -8.35 -11.61 23.81
N ARG A 4 -7.69 -12.60 23.23
CA ARG A 4 -6.93 -12.55 21.99
C ARG A 4 -7.74 -11.86 20.89
N SER A 5 -7.28 -10.71 20.44
CA SER A 5 -7.78 -10.06 19.23
C SER A 5 -6.61 -9.50 18.41
N ASN A 6 -5.67 -10.39 18.07
CA ASN A 6 -4.63 -10.10 17.08
C ASN A 6 -5.20 -10.38 15.68
N GLU A 7 -6.21 -9.64 15.25
CA GLU A 7 -6.57 -9.54 13.84
C GLU A 7 -6.06 -8.20 13.31
N CYS A 8 -4.76 -8.17 13.00
CA CYS A 8 -4.16 -7.10 12.23
C CYS A 8 -4.65 -7.23 10.78
N ILE A 9 -5.84 -6.72 10.49
CA ILE A 9 -6.24 -6.42 9.11
C ILE A 9 -5.46 -5.16 8.71
N GLY A 10 -4.24 -5.38 8.23
CA GLY A 10 -3.31 -4.32 7.88
C GLY A 10 -3.82 -3.50 6.69
N TYR A 11 -4.43 -2.35 6.97
CA TYR A 11 -4.49 -1.26 5.99
C TYR A 11 -3.10 -0.60 5.97
N ILE A 12 -2.48 -0.59 4.80
CA ILE A 12 -1.09 -0.16 4.61
C ILE A 12 -1.03 1.36 4.69
N PHE A 13 -0.85 1.90 5.90
CA PHE A 13 -0.37 3.26 6.13
C PHE A 13 1.13 3.19 6.40
N ILE A 14 1.94 3.75 5.49
CA ILE A 14 3.40 3.69 5.58
C ILE A 14 3.91 5.04 6.05
N ASN A 15 4.49 5.07 7.25
CA ASN A 15 5.27 6.21 7.73
C ASN A 15 6.75 5.96 7.38
N ALA A 16 7.44 6.92 6.80
CA ALA A 16 8.88 6.86 6.61
C ALA A 16 9.55 7.77 7.65
N GLU A 17 10.32 7.19 8.57
CA GLU A 17 11.29 7.99 9.32
C GLU A 17 12.58 8.06 8.49
N ILE A 18 13.06 9.28 8.24
CA ILE A 18 14.34 9.51 7.60
C ILE A 18 15.41 9.40 8.68
N GLY A 19 16.15 8.30 8.69
CA GLY A 19 17.33 8.16 9.56
C GLY A 19 18.45 9.11 9.14
N PRO A 20 19.37 9.47 10.06
CA PRO A 20 20.47 10.40 9.80
C PRO A 20 21.43 9.95 8.68
N GLU A 21 21.44 8.66 8.34
CA GLU A 21 22.37 8.03 7.39
C GLU A 21 21.85 7.97 5.94
N GLY A 22 20.79 8.71 5.58
CA GLY A 22 20.26 8.76 4.21
C GLY A 22 19.61 7.46 3.70
N THR A 23 19.63 6.38 4.48
CA THR A 23 18.84 5.17 4.23
C THR A 23 17.42 5.37 4.74
N CYS A 24 16.52 5.79 3.84
CA CYS A 24 15.09 5.91 4.12
C CYS A 24 14.46 4.51 4.22
N VAL A 25 14.59 3.87 5.39
CA VAL A 25 13.88 2.62 5.70
C VAL A 25 12.45 3.00 6.06
N ARG A 26 11.50 2.57 5.23
CA ARG A 26 10.07 2.74 5.50
C ARG A 26 9.69 1.87 6.69
N ARG A 27 9.35 2.50 7.82
CA ARG A 27 8.93 1.80 9.03
C ARG A 27 7.41 1.74 9.07
N PHE A 28 6.86 0.53 9.01
CA PHE A 28 5.42 0.37 9.17
C PHE A 28 5.03 0.79 10.60
N VAL A 29 4.23 1.86 10.71
CA VAL A 29 3.69 2.37 11.98
C VAL A 29 2.18 2.29 11.88
N ILE A 30 1.56 1.59 12.83
CA ILE A 30 0.12 1.43 12.89
C ILE A 30 -0.46 2.72 13.50
N PRO A 31 -1.30 3.49 12.79
CA PRO A 31 -1.95 4.64 13.36
C PRO A 31 -2.93 4.22 14.46
N ALA A 32 -3.16 5.10 15.44
CA ALA A 32 -4.20 4.87 16.45
C ALA A 32 -5.58 4.86 15.77
N VAL A 33 -6.34 3.78 15.96
CA VAL A 33 -7.67 3.60 15.38
C VAL A 33 -8.75 3.92 16.41
N ASN A 34 -9.69 4.78 16.04
CA ASN A 34 -10.83 5.14 16.87
C ASN A 34 -12.00 4.17 16.64
N PHE A 35 -12.12 3.12 17.46
CA PHE A 35 -13.21 2.14 17.37
C PHE A 35 -14.60 2.70 17.69
N ARG A 36 -14.69 3.93 18.21
CA ARG A 36 -15.96 4.62 18.49
C ARG A 36 -16.39 5.54 17.35
N ALA A 37 -15.62 5.59 16.27
CA ALA A 37 -15.94 6.38 15.09
C ALA A 37 -17.28 5.96 14.50
N ILE A 38 -18.09 6.95 14.12
CA ILE A 38 -19.37 6.75 13.44
C ILE A 38 -19.18 6.83 11.92
N ASP A 39 -18.21 7.64 11.48
CA ASP A 39 -17.79 7.79 10.09
C ASP A 39 -16.37 7.26 9.88
N TYR A 40 -16.06 6.78 8.67
CA TYR A 40 -14.73 6.36 8.28
C TYR A 40 -13.69 7.48 8.35
N VAL A 41 -14.10 8.74 8.16
CA VAL A 41 -13.20 9.90 8.27
C VAL A 41 -12.64 10.05 9.69
N ASP A 42 -13.42 9.67 10.70
CA ASP A 42 -13.06 9.78 12.13
C ASP A 42 -12.32 8.55 12.67
N LEU A 43 -12.16 7.52 11.83
CA LEU A 43 -11.53 6.25 12.22
C LEU A 43 -10.04 6.42 12.52
N ILE A 44 -9.38 7.35 11.83
CA ILE A 44 -7.97 7.66 11.99
C ILE A 44 -7.84 9.17 12.11
N ASP A 45 -7.13 9.62 13.13
CA ASP A 45 -6.74 11.03 13.24
C ASP A 45 -5.59 11.33 12.27
N TRP A 46 -5.95 11.93 11.13
CA TRP A 46 -5.02 12.30 10.08
C TRP A 46 -4.04 13.40 10.49
N GLN A 47 -4.38 14.23 11.48
CA GLN A 47 -3.49 15.31 11.94
C GLN A 47 -2.33 14.77 12.77
N THR A 48 -2.54 13.68 13.50
CA THR A 48 -1.50 13.05 14.32
C THR A 48 -0.74 11.95 13.58
N CYS A 49 -1.16 11.59 12.37
CA CYS A 49 -0.49 10.59 11.53
C CYS A 49 0.54 11.23 10.59
N ASN A 50 1.81 10.80 10.70
CA ASN A 50 2.89 11.24 9.80
C ASN A 50 2.79 10.58 8.41
N VAL A 51 1.88 11.07 7.57
CA VAL A 51 1.67 10.55 6.21
C VAL A 51 2.88 10.85 5.33
N THR A 52 3.51 9.81 4.81
CA THR A 52 4.57 9.95 3.80
C THR A 52 3.96 9.99 2.40
N PRO A 53 4.43 10.89 1.51
CA PRO A 53 3.99 10.89 0.12
C PRO A 53 4.18 9.52 -0.53
N PRO A 54 3.19 9.04 -1.31
CA PRO A 54 3.33 7.83 -2.12
C PRO A 54 4.60 7.89 -2.97
N THR A 55 5.25 6.76 -3.23
CA THR A 55 6.48 6.69 -4.05
C THR A 55 6.31 7.41 -5.39
N VAL A 56 5.10 7.32 -5.97
CA VAL A 56 4.73 7.94 -7.24
C VAL A 56 4.88 9.46 -7.21
N LEU A 57 4.65 10.08 -6.04
CA LEU A 57 4.72 11.53 -5.83
C LEU A 57 6.05 11.96 -5.19
N ARG A 58 6.95 11.03 -4.86
CA ARG A 58 8.21 11.33 -4.14
C ARG A 58 9.10 12.32 -4.88
N HIS A 59 9.06 12.31 -6.22
CA HIS A 59 9.92 13.12 -7.07
C HIS A 59 9.29 14.47 -7.45
N ILE A 60 8.05 14.72 -7.06
CA ILE A 60 7.29 15.90 -7.46
C ILE A 60 7.10 16.80 -6.24
N ARG A 61 7.40 18.10 -6.37
CA ARG A 61 7.25 19.05 -5.26
C ARG A 61 5.79 19.45 -5.11
N SER A 62 5.37 19.77 -3.88
CA SER A 62 3.97 20.13 -3.59
C SER A 62 3.45 21.30 -4.43
N HIS A 63 4.29 22.31 -4.74
CA HIS A 63 3.88 23.44 -5.57
C HIS A 63 3.72 23.07 -7.06
N GLU A 64 4.45 22.08 -7.55
CA GLU A 64 4.28 21.55 -8.91
C GLU A 64 2.95 20.79 -8.98
N LEU A 65 2.65 19.97 -7.96
CA LEU A 65 1.36 19.26 -7.86
C LEU A 65 0.17 20.23 -7.82
N LEU A 66 0.27 21.31 -7.04
CA LEU A 66 -0.80 22.33 -6.96
C LEU A 66 -1.02 23.05 -8.30
N LYS A 67 0.03 23.28 -9.09
CA LYS A 67 -0.09 23.83 -10.44
C LYS A 67 -0.78 22.85 -11.38
N MET A 68 -0.40 21.57 -11.36
CA MET A 68 -1.05 20.55 -12.20
C MET A 68 -2.55 20.41 -11.93
N ILE A 69 -2.97 20.54 -10.66
CA ILE A 69 -4.39 20.53 -10.27
C ILE A 69 -5.13 21.78 -10.79
N GLN A 70 -4.49 22.96 -10.74
CA GLN A 70 -5.08 24.22 -11.21
C GLN A 70 -5.17 24.30 -12.74
N ASP A 71 -4.15 23.78 -13.42
CA ASP A 71 -4.01 23.86 -14.87
C ASP A 71 -4.78 22.73 -15.61
N ASP A 72 -5.48 21.86 -14.88
CA ASP A 72 -6.21 20.67 -15.38
C ASP A 72 -5.38 19.81 -16.35
N VAL A 73 -4.07 19.73 -16.08
CA VAL A 73 -3.13 19.05 -16.97
C VAL A 73 -3.41 17.55 -16.95
N PRO A 74 -3.59 16.90 -18.12
CA PRO A 74 -3.76 15.46 -18.18
C PRO A 74 -2.62 14.74 -17.47
N MET A 75 -2.97 13.85 -16.53
CA MET A 75 -1.99 13.04 -15.80
C MET A 75 -1.14 12.13 -16.70
N ASP A 76 -1.49 11.99 -17.97
CA ASP A 76 -0.73 11.21 -18.95
C ASP A 76 0.57 11.86 -19.42
N GLY A 77 0.69 13.19 -19.22
CA GLY A 77 1.77 14.04 -19.70
C GLY A 77 2.76 14.48 -18.62
N GLY A 78 2.52 14.14 -17.35
CA GLY A 78 3.49 14.34 -16.27
C GLY A 78 4.52 13.22 -16.16
N ASP A 79 5.67 13.49 -15.55
CA ASP A 79 6.76 12.54 -15.26
C ASP A 79 6.40 11.47 -14.18
N PHE A 80 5.12 11.10 -14.07
CA PHE A 80 4.70 10.05 -13.17
C PHE A 80 5.18 8.69 -13.67
N ILE A 81 5.60 7.85 -12.74
CA ILE A 81 5.88 6.44 -13.03
C ILE A 81 4.58 5.81 -13.54
N LYS A 82 4.54 5.46 -14.83
CA LYS A 82 3.41 4.75 -15.43
C LYS A 82 3.44 3.30 -14.94
N PHE A 83 2.59 3.00 -13.95
CA PHE A 83 2.34 1.62 -13.57
C PHE A 83 1.46 0.97 -14.64
N PRO A 84 1.81 -0.22 -15.14
CA PRO A 84 0.97 -0.96 -16.06
C PRO A 84 -0.24 -1.53 -15.31
N SER A 85 -1.24 -0.69 -15.03
CA SER A 85 -2.39 -0.97 -14.14
C SER A 85 -3.42 -1.93 -14.72
N HIS A 86 -3.37 -2.22 -16.03
CA HIS A 86 -4.34 -3.09 -16.70
C HIS A 86 -3.67 -4.07 -17.66
N THR A 87 -2.64 -4.77 -17.17
CA THR A 87 -2.04 -5.86 -17.95
C THR A 87 -2.66 -7.20 -17.60
N GLN A 88 -2.79 -8.06 -18.60
CA GLN A 88 -3.25 -9.44 -18.42
C GLN A 88 -2.39 -10.21 -17.39
N ALA A 89 -1.11 -9.83 -17.25
CA ALA A 89 -0.22 -10.38 -16.23
C ALA A 89 -0.69 -10.05 -14.81
N LEU A 90 -1.10 -8.81 -14.53
CA LEU A 90 -1.65 -8.42 -13.23
C LEU A 90 -2.94 -9.18 -12.92
N GLU A 91 -3.87 -9.28 -13.86
CA GLU A 91 -5.11 -10.03 -13.67
C GLU A 91 -4.85 -11.50 -13.30
N ARG A 92 -3.89 -12.13 -14.00
CA ARG A 92 -3.47 -13.52 -13.73
C ARG A 92 -2.83 -13.67 -12.35
N ILE A 93 -2.03 -12.69 -11.91
CA ILE A 93 -1.40 -12.68 -10.58
C ILE A 93 -2.46 -12.51 -9.49
N VAL A 94 -3.38 -11.55 -9.61
CA VAL A 94 -4.46 -11.34 -8.63
C VAL A 94 -5.31 -12.59 -8.48
N LYS A 95 -5.63 -13.26 -9.59
CA LYS A 95 -6.33 -14.54 -9.58
C LYS A 95 -5.53 -15.62 -8.84
N LEU A 96 -4.23 -15.75 -9.10
CA LEU A 96 -3.37 -16.71 -8.43
C LEU A 96 -3.28 -16.46 -6.91
N VAL A 97 -3.10 -15.22 -6.49
CA VAL A 97 -3.05 -14.84 -5.06
C VAL A 97 -4.36 -15.15 -4.36
N THR A 98 -5.49 -14.90 -5.03
CA THR A 98 -6.83 -15.22 -4.52
C THR A 98 -7.02 -16.73 -4.37
N GLU A 99 -6.59 -17.50 -5.36
CA GLU A 99 -6.64 -18.96 -5.33
C GLU A 99 -5.76 -19.55 -4.23
N ALA A 100 -4.53 -19.06 -4.10
CA ALA A 100 -3.60 -19.46 -3.04
C ALA A 100 -4.20 -19.21 -1.65
N SER A 101 -4.81 -18.02 -1.47
CA SER A 101 -5.47 -17.64 -0.22
C SER A 101 -6.68 -18.51 0.13
N ARG A 102 -7.41 -18.99 -0.89
CA ARG A 102 -8.53 -19.93 -0.69
C ARG A 102 -8.07 -21.35 -0.39
N LYS A 103 -6.98 -21.80 -1.03
CA LYS A 103 -6.53 -23.20 -0.97
C LYS A 103 -5.59 -23.51 0.19
N ARG A 104 -4.85 -22.51 0.69
CA ARG A 104 -3.77 -22.72 1.67
C ARG A 104 -3.97 -21.83 2.90
N VAL A 105 -3.75 -22.42 4.08
CA VAL A 105 -3.75 -21.72 5.35
C VAL A 105 -2.30 -21.44 5.76
N GLY A 106 -2.05 -20.23 6.27
CA GLY A 106 -0.73 -19.79 6.70
C GLY A 106 0.06 -19.05 5.61
N PRO A 107 0.85 -18.01 5.96
CA PRO A 107 1.60 -17.22 4.98
C PRO A 107 2.59 -18.03 4.14
N GLN A 108 3.37 -18.92 4.77
CA GLN A 108 4.43 -19.69 4.12
C GLN A 108 3.89 -20.66 3.06
N ASN A 109 2.78 -21.34 3.37
CA ASN A 109 2.14 -22.28 2.45
C ASN A 109 1.51 -21.58 1.24
N ARG A 110 0.97 -20.36 1.43
CA ARG A 110 0.45 -19.53 0.36
C ARG A 110 1.57 -19.03 -0.55
N ASP A 111 2.66 -18.55 0.04
CA ASP A 111 3.85 -18.09 -0.68
C ASP A 111 4.47 -19.22 -1.52
N GLY A 112 4.66 -20.41 -0.92
CA GLY A 112 5.15 -21.60 -1.63
C GLY A 112 4.27 -21.96 -2.83
N PHE A 113 2.95 -22.03 -2.63
CA PHE A 113 2.02 -22.31 -3.73
C PHE A 113 2.10 -21.29 -4.87
N ILE A 114 2.25 -20.00 -4.56
CA ILE A 114 2.38 -18.94 -5.56
C ILE A 114 3.70 -19.11 -6.32
N ARG A 115 4.82 -19.29 -5.60
CA ARG A 115 6.15 -19.46 -6.21
C ARG A 115 6.20 -20.69 -7.11
N ASP A 116 5.76 -21.85 -6.63
CA ASP A 116 5.75 -23.10 -7.39
C ASP A 116 4.90 -22.97 -8.66
N THR A 117 3.74 -22.33 -8.57
CA THR A 117 2.85 -22.10 -9.71
C THR A 117 3.42 -21.11 -10.73
N LEU A 118 4.18 -20.10 -10.27
CA LEU A 118 4.87 -19.17 -11.16
C LEU A 118 6.09 -19.83 -11.83
N GLU A 119 6.83 -20.66 -11.10
CA GLU A 119 7.96 -21.42 -11.64
C GLU A 119 7.52 -22.45 -12.68
N SER A 120 6.38 -23.11 -12.48
CA SER A 120 5.83 -24.07 -13.46
C SER A 120 5.31 -23.43 -14.75
N ARG A 121 5.19 -22.10 -14.81
CA ARG A 121 4.71 -21.35 -15.99
C ARG A 121 5.84 -20.76 -16.83
N LYS A 122 7.09 -20.93 -16.38
CA LYS A 122 8.28 -20.67 -17.20
C LYS A 122 8.41 -21.75 -18.26
#